data_AF-A0A1M7B5F9-F1
#
_entry.id   AF-A0A1M7B5F9-F1
#
_cell.length_a   1.000
_cell.length_b   1.000
_cell.length_c   1.000
_cell.angle_alpha   90.00
_cell.angle_beta   90.00
_cell.angle_gamma   90.00
#
_symmetry.space_group_name_H-M   'P 1'
#
loop_
_entity.id
_entity.type
_entity.pdbx_description
1 polymer ?
#
loop_
_entity_poly.entity_id
_entity_poly.type
_entity_poly.pdbx_seq_one_letter_code
_entity_poly.pdbx_strand_id
1 'polypeptide(L)'
;MRLSVSILFVVFSLFSCEKQTKNNLIAENNVTSTKDCKCFDGIGSSKNDEPVLTYQFDNNKSVNVCGFVDKEMSQEYPIVSEFDVFDCETGKSYVRFGALEICRLKQNKNELVIQQLRYLPIGTNWNWELIQIGEQTITPKGNQLKVSDLKPKVDAYTINTTQAEKFLNSLENEKSFETNWEENIGKLEALSIIGNKKAWDKLVNLETITGLKFDGALSEAWKSAIENVKWIKKYK
;
A
#
# COMPACT_ATOMS: atom_id res chain seq x y z
N MET A 1 -13.06 -84.70 -1.60
CA MET A 1 -13.70 -83.37 -1.72
C MET A 1 -12.67 -82.35 -1.24
N ARG A 2 -11.88 -81.66 -2.08
CA ARG A 2 -12.22 -80.64 -3.09
C ARG A 2 -13.39 -79.75 -2.64
N LEU A 3 -13.07 -78.55 -2.17
CA LEU A 3 -13.54 -77.23 -2.65
C LEU A 3 -12.98 -76.19 -1.65
N SER A 4 -11.95 -75.43 -2.01
CA SER A 4 -11.97 -74.19 -2.80
C SER A 4 -12.03 -72.95 -1.91
N VAL A 5 -10.85 -72.35 -1.78
CA VAL A 5 -10.54 -71.02 -1.27
C VAL A 5 -11.30 -69.95 -2.07
N SER A 6 -11.80 -68.93 -1.40
CA SER A 6 -12.16 -67.65 -2.02
C SER A 6 -11.65 -66.52 -1.13
N ILE A 7 -10.46 -66.03 -1.48
CA ILE A 7 -9.85 -64.81 -0.95
C ILE A 7 -10.52 -63.66 -1.68
N LEU A 8 -11.29 -62.86 -0.96
CA LEU A 8 -11.90 -61.63 -1.49
C LEU A 8 -10.81 -60.53 -1.49
N PHE A 9 -10.31 -60.22 -2.67
CA PHE A 9 -9.44 -59.08 -2.92
C PHE A 9 -10.24 -57.78 -2.74
N VAL A 10 -9.99 -57.04 -1.67
CA VAL A 10 -10.46 -55.67 -1.52
C VAL A 10 -9.51 -54.78 -2.31
N VAL A 11 -9.99 -54.27 -3.44
CA VAL A 11 -9.25 -53.33 -4.30
C VAL A 11 -9.26 -51.95 -3.63
N PHE A 12 -8.08 -51.51 -3.21
CA PHE A 12 -7.76 -50.12 -2.89
C PHE A 12 -8.03 -49.24 -4.11
N SER A 13 -9.04 -48.38 -4.05
CA SER A 13 -9.17 -47.23 -4.96
C SER A 13 -8.57 -46.01 -4.26
N LEU A 14 -7.27 -45.80 -4.48
CA LEU A 14 -6.61 -44.54 -4.20
C LEU A 14 -7.17 -43.49 -5.17
N PHE A 15 -8.00 -42.59 -4.66
CA PHE A 15 -8.32 -41.34 -5.33
C PHE A 15 -7.05 -40.48 -5.36
N SER A 16 -6.24 -40.63 -6.41
CA SER A 16 -5.24 -39.62 -6.78
C SER A 16 -5.99 -38.37 -7.24
N CYS A 17 -6.01 -37.36 -6.37
CA CYS A 17 -6.42 -36.02 -6.75
C CYS A 17 -5.27 -35.43 -7.58
N GLU A 18 -5.44 -35.49 -8.90
CA GLU A 18 -4.53 -34.90 -9.88
C GLU A 18 -4.63 -33.37 -9.77
N LYS A 19 -3.73 -32.78 -8.96
CA LYS A 19 -3.64 -31.33 -8.81
C LYS A 19 -3.08 -30.77 -10.12
N GLN A 20 -3.95 -30.24 -10.97
CA GLN A 20 -3.54 -29.44 -12.12
C GLN A 20 -2.73 -28.24 -11.63
N THR A 21 -1.41 -28.34 -11.76
CA THR A 21 -0.49 -27.22 -11.61
C THR A 21 -0.78 -26.24 -12.74
N LYS A 22 -1.41 -25.10 -12.42
CA LYS A 22 -1.46 -23.96 -13.33
C LYS A 22 -0.04 -23.47 -13.54
N ASN A 23 0.54 -23.80 -14.69
CA ASN A 23 1.75 -23.17 -15.20
C ASN A 23 1.43 -21.70 -15.46
N ASN A 24 1.80 -20.83 -14.54
CA ASN A 24 1.90 -19.40 -14.83
C ASN A 24 3.08 -19.23 -15.78
N LEU A 25 2.75 -18.82 -17.01
CA LEU A 25 3.68 -18.29 -17.99
C LEU A 25 4.32 -17.02 -17.42
N ILE A 26 5.46 -17.16 -16.77
CA ILE A 26 6.40 -16.05 -16.63
C ILE A 26 7.10 -15.96 -17.98
N ALA A 27 6.88 -14.86 -18.68
CA ALA A 27 7.62 -14.55 -19.89
C ALA A 27 9.11 -14.44 -19.53
N GLU A 28 9.90 -15.42 -19.95
CA GLU A 28 11.37 -15.36 -19.92
C GLU A 28 11.82 -14.28 -20.90
N ASN A 29 12.07 -13.08 -20.38
CA ASN A 29 12.80 -12.05 -21.11
C ASN A 29 14.30 -12.31 -20.96
N ASN A 30 14.98 -12.41 -22.11
CA ASN A 30 16.42 -12.64 -22.26
C ASN A 30 17.28 -11.81 -21.29
N VAL A 31 17.98 -12.50 -20.38
CA VAL A 31 18.92 -11.91 -19.44
C VAL A 31 20.28 -11.72 -20.12
N THR A 32 20.50 -10.54 -20.69
CA THR A 32 21.86 -10.03 -20.93
C THR A 32 22.40 -9.45 -19.63
N SER A 33 23.42 -10.12 -19.07
CA SER A 33 24.31 -9.72 -17.96
C SER A 33 24.04 -8.31 -17.39
N THR A 34 23.10 -8.24 -16.45
CA THR A 34 22.92 -7.07 -15.59
C THR A 34 24.06 -7.05 -14.57
N LYS A 35 24.72 -5.90 -14.38
CA LYS A 35 25.41 -5.63 -13.12
C LYS A 35 24.45 -6.01 -11.99
N ASP A 36 24.92 -6.84 -11.07
CA ASP A 36 24.15 -7.36 -9.93
C ASP A 36 23.54 -6.18 -9.16
N CYS A 37 22.25 -5.90 -9.38
CA CYS A 37 21.59 -4.72 -8.83
C CYS A 37 21.10 -5.02 -7.41
N LYS A 38 21.89 -4.59 -6.41
CA LYS A 38 21.68 -4.90 -4.98
C LYS A 38 21.10 -3.73 -4.22
N CYS A 39 20.47 -4.01 -3.10
CA CYS A 39 20.11 -2.96 -2.16
C CYS A 39 21.35 -2.20 -1.68
N PHE A 40 21.13 -0.95 -1.27
CA PHE A 40 22.14 -0.09 -0.69
C PHE A 40 21.67 0.36 0.71
N ASP A 41 22.57 0.97 1.47
CA ASP A 41 22.20 1.47 2.79
C ASP A 41 21.20 2.63 2.63
N GLY A 42 19.99 2.43 3.15
CA GLY A 42 18.86 3.36 3.03
C GLY A 42 17.91 3.25 4.21
N ILE A 43 16.71 3.81 4.04
CA ILE A 43 15.62 3.60 4.99
C ILE A 43 15.08 2.18 4.77
N GLY A 44 14.88 1.43 5.87
CA GLY A 44 14.42 0.04 5.82
C GLY A 44 15.25 -0.91 4.95
N SER A 45 16.48 -0.56 4.57
CA SER A 45 17.31 -1.35 3.65
C SER A 45 18.81 -1.29 3.95
N SER A 46 19.48 -2.42 3.70
CA SER A 46 20.92 -2.63 3.83
C SER A 46 21.53 -3.24 2.58
N LYS A 47 22.87 -3.16 2.44
CA LYS A 47 23.60 -3.76 1.30
C LYS A 47 23.44 -5.28 1.13
N ASN A 48 23.00 -5.98 2.16
CA ASN A 48 22.85 -7.43 2.13
C ASN A 48 21.40 -7.85 1.86
N ASP A 49 20.48 -6.90 1.77
CA ASP A 49 19.07 -7.19 1.56
C ASP A 49 18.82 -7.52 0.09
N GLU A 50 17.83 -8.39 -0.15
CA GLU A 50 17.35 -8.65 -1.49
C GLU A 50 16.36 -7.56 -1.93
N PRO A 51 16.45 -7.08 -3.18
CA PRO A 51 15.45 -6.16 -3.71
C PRO A 51 14.04 -6.74 -3.67
N VAL A 52 13.08 -5.92 -3.25
CA VAL A 52 11.65 -6.19 -3.42
C VAL A 52 11.30 -6.27 -4.90
N LEU A 53 11.91 -5.37 -5.68
CA LEU A 53 11.65 -5.22 -7.09
C LEU A 53 12.91 -4.75 -7.80
N THR A 54 13.25 -5.37 -8.92
CA THR A 54 14.20 -4.81 -9.88
C THR A 54 13.45 -4.49 -11.16
N TYR A 55 13.59 -3.27 -11.66
CA TYR A 55 12.89 -2.80 -12.85
C TYR A 55 13.87 -2.24 -13.88
N GLN A 56 13.78 -2.73 -15.11
CA GLN A 56 14.62 -2.32 -16.24
C GLN A 56 13.79 -1.49 -17.24
N PHE A 57 14.34 -0.37 -17.65
CA PHE A 57 13.75 0.56 -18.62
C PHE A 57 14.29 0.31 -20.03
N ASP A 58 13.56 0.77 -21.05
CA ASP A 58 13.92 0.60 -22.47
C ASP A 58 15.23 1.32 -22.85
N ASN A 59 15.67 2.31 -22.06
CA ASN A 59 16.95 2.99 -22.25
C ASN A 59 18.14 2.26 -21.59
N ASN A 60 17.96 0.98 -21.22
CA ASN A 60 18.92 0.13 -20.52
C ASN A 60 19.32 0.60 -19.12
N LYS A 61 18.65 1.63 -18.57
CA LYS A 61 18.77 1.96 -17.15
C LYS A 61 17.90 1.02 -16.32
N SER A 62 18.25 0.86 -15.07
CA SER A 62 17.50 0.04 -14.13
C SER A 62 17.53 0.64 -12.73
N VAL A 63 16.50 0.31 -11.98
CA VAL A 63 16.39 0.62 -10.55
C VAL A 63 16.06 -0.64 -9.77
N ASN A 64 16.35 -0.60 -8.48
CA ASN A 64 15.76 -1.54 -7.54
C ASN A 64 14.99 -0.81 -6.45
N VAL A 65 14.05 -1.52 -5.84
CA VAL A 65 13.26 -1.06 -4.71
C VAL A 65 13.59 -1.94 -3.52
N CYS A 66 13.97 -1.31 -2.41
CA CYS A 66 14.43 -1.99 -1.20
C CYS A 66 13.76 -1.38 0.02
N GLY A 67 13.10 -2.22 0.81
CA GLY A 67 12.36 -1.81 2.00
C GLY A 67 11.47 -2.92 2.53
N PHE A 68 10.55 -2.58 3.42
CA PHE A 68 9.67 -3.55 4.06
C PHE A 68 8.48 -3.92 3.16
N VAL A 69 8.24 -5.22 2.95
CA VAL A 69 7.11 -5.73 2.14
C VAL A 69 6.00 -6.22 3.05
N ASP A 70 4.79 -5.68 2.86
CA ASP A 70 3.59 -6.22 3.47
C ASP A 70 3.07 -7.39 2.62
N LYS A 71 3.41 -8.62 3.03
CA LYS A 71 3.04 -9.84 2.29
C LYS A 71 1.55 -10.15 2.32
N GLU A 72 0.81 -9.69 3.32
CA GLU A 72 -0.62 -9.99 3.46
C GLU A 72 -1.46 -9.10 2.54
N MET A 73 -1.04 -7.84 2.38
CA MET A 73 -1.71 -6.88 1.49
C MET A 73 -1.17 -6.92 0.05
N SER A 74 0.00 -7.54 -0.18
CA SER A 74 0.58 -7.74 -1.51
C SER A 74 -0.16 -8.84 -2.29
N GLN A 75 -1.15 -8.43 -3.08
CA GLN A 75 -1.86 -9.32 -4.00
C GLN A 75 -1.21 -9.31 -5.40
N GLU A 76 -1.75 -8.51 -6.32
CA GLU A 76 -1.25 -8.39 -7.69
C GLU A 76 0.09 -7.63 -7.78
N TYR A 77 0.30 -6.68 -6.87
CA TYR A 77 1.46 -5.80 -6.84
C TYR A 77 2.05 -5.74 -5.42
N PRO A 78 3.39 -5.62 -5.28
CA PRO A 78 4.01 -5.42 -3.98
C PRO A 78 3.48 -4.17 -3.29
N ILE A 79 3.15 -4.31 -2.01
CA ILE A 79 2.90 -3.21 -1.10
C ILE A 79 4.09 -3.10 -0.15
N VAL A 80 4.68 -1.90 -0.12
CA VAL A 80 5.91 -1.61 0.60
C VAL A 80 5.77 -0.39 1.50
N SER A 81 6.53 -0.37 2.57
CA SER A 81 6.75 0.81 3.44
C SER A 81 8.23 0.91 3.79
N GLU A 82 8.66 2.07 4.29
CA GLU A 82 10.06 2.30 4.68
C GLU A 82 11.05 1.84 3.60
N PHE A 83 11.02 2.49 2.43
CA PHE A 83 11.78 2.03 1.28
C PHE A 83 12.49 3.15 0.52
N ASP A 84 13.56 2.75 -0.16
CA ASP A 84 14.29 3.54 -1.15
C ASP A 84 14.18 2.89 -2.54
N VAL A 85 14.26 3.71 -3.58
CA VAL A 85 14.45 3.23 -4.97
C VAL A 85 15.83 3.66 -5.43
N PHE A 86 16.75 2.72 -5.61
CA PHE A 86 18.13 3.04 -5.99
C PHE A 86 18.37 2.86 -7.48
N ASP A 87 19.22 3.74 -8.02
CA ASP A 87 19.87 3.57 -9.30
C ASP A 87 20.84 2.37 -9.25
N CYS A 88 20.64 1.36 -10.11
CA CYS A 88 21.44 0.14 -10.09
C CYS A 88 22.94 0.36 -10.42
N GLU A 89 23.28 1.43 -11.15
CA GLU A 89 24.68 1.67 -11.56
C GLU A 89 25.45 2.46 -10.50
N THR A 90 24.78 3.41 -9.86
CA THR A 90 25.41 4.40 -8.97
C THR A 90 25.10 4.18 -7.48
N GLY A 91 24.05 3.41 -7.16
CA GLY A 91 23.54 3.24 -5.80
C GLY A 91 22.86 4.48 -5.22
N LYS A 92 22.64 5.52 -6.04
CA LYS A 92 21.97 6.74 -5.61
C LYS A 92 20.48 6.48 -5.43
N SER A 93 19.91 6.90 -4.30
CA SER A 93 18.46 6.88 -4.10
C SER A 93 17.77 7.96 -4.97
N TYR A 94 16.76 7.54 -5.73
CA TYR A 94 15.87 8.41 -6.50
C TYR A 94 14.70 8.90 -5.66
N VAL A 95 14.10 8.02 -4.87
CA VAL A 95 12.96 8.32 -4.00
C VAL A 95 13.11 7.58 -2.68
N ARG A 96 12.56 8.18 -1.62
CA ARG A 96 12.53 7.63 -0.27
C ARG A 96 11.15 7.84 0.32
N PHE A 97 10.59 6.77 0.88
CA PHE A 97 9.34 6.78 1.62
C PHE A 97 9.58 6.23 3.04
N GLY A 98 9.03 6.90 4.03
CA GLY A 98 9.09 6.58 5.46
C GLY A 98 8.23 5.39 5.87
N ALA A 99 8.35 5.01 7.14
CA ALA A 99 7.59 3.90 7.73
C ALA A 99 6.06 4.12 7.72
N LEU A 100 5.60 5.37 7.81
CA LEU A 100 4.17 5.72 7.77
C LEU A 100 3.60 5.78 6.34
N GLU A 101 4.46 5.67 5.32
CA GLU A 101 4.08 5.82 3.92
C GLU A 101 4.02 4.46 3.25
N ILE A 102 2.80 3.94 3.10
CA ILE A 102 2.53 2.68 2.45
C ILE A 102 2.35 2.94 0.96
N CYS A 103 3.06 2.21 0.10
CA CYS A 103 3.01 2.38 -1.34
C CYS A 103 2.79 1.05 -2.07
N ARG A 104 2.05 1.09 -3.18
CA ARG A 104 1.96 -0.01 -4.15
C ARG A 104 2.88 0.26 -5.33
N LEU A 105 3.67 -0.73 -5.72
CA LEU A 105 4.59 -0.66 -6.86
C LEU A 105 3.96 -1.29 -8.11
N LYS A 106 3.66 -0.49 -9.12
CA LYS A 106 3.12 -0.96 -10.40
C LYS A 106 4.15 -0.84 -11.50
N GLN A 107 4.33 -1.91 -12.26
CA GLN A 107 5.18 -1.94 -13.44
C GLN A 107 4.32 -1.73 -14.69
N ASN A 108 4.53 -0.62 -15.38
CA ASN A 108 3.96 -0.37 -16.70
C ASN A 108 5.04 -0.58 -17.76
N LYS A 109 4.69 -0.47 -19.05
CA LYS A 109 5.71 -0.48 -20.11
C LYS A 109 6.57 0.78 -19.98
N ASN A 110 7.86 0.59 -19.71
CA ASN A 110 8.87 1.65 -19.61
C ASN A 110 8.61 2.74 -18.55
N GLU A 111 7.87 2.38 -17.50
CA GLU A 111 7.50 3.25 -16.38
C GLU A 111 7.35 2.41 -15.09
N LEU A 112 7.96 2.87 -14.00
CA LEU A 112 7.68 2.40 -12.66
C LEU A 112 6.76 3.41 -11.97
N VAL A 113 5.57 2.96 -11.56
CA VAL A 113 4.57 3.78 -10.87
C VAL A 113 4.57 3.41 -9.39
N ILE A 114 4.70 4.43 -8.54
CA ILE A 114 4.64 4.34 -7.09
C ILE A 114 3.34 5.01 -6.66
N GLN A 115 2.39 4.21 -6.18
CA GLN A 115 1.09 4.68 -5.72
C GLN A 115 1.11 4.78 -4.20
N GLN A 116 1.09 5.98 -3.65
CA GLN A 116 0.95 6.17 -2.21
C GLN A 116 -0.47 5.82 -1.79
N LEU A 117 -0.60 4.94 -0.80
CA LEU A 117 -1.85 4.41 -0.30
C LEU A 117 -2.17 4.96 1.09
N ARG A 118 -3.47 4.96 1.42
CA ARG A 118 -3.97 5.23 2.76
C ARG A 118 -5.03 4.20 3.12
N TYR A 119 -4.92 3.61 4.31
CA TYR A 119 -5.94 2.72 4.85
C TYR A 119 -6.97 3.56 5.59
N LEU A 120 -8.19 3.64 5.06
CA LEU A 120 -9.24 4.52 5.59
C LEU A 120 -10.56 3.77 5.76
N PRO A 121 -11.36 4.11 6.78
CA PRO A 121 -12.72 3.62 6.90
C PRO A 121 -13.59 4.35 5.87
N ILE A 122 -14.09 3.63 4.88
CA ILE A 122 -14.90 4.16 3.77
C ILE A 122 -16.09 3.25 3.45
N GLY A 123 -16.82 3.56 2.39
CA GLY A 123 -17.95 2.77 1.92
C GLY A 123 -19.21 2.95 2.77
N THR A 124 -20.13 2.00 2.63
CA THR A 124 -21.45 2.04 3.28
C THR A 124 -21.44 1.55 4.72
N ASN A 125 -20.34 0.94 5.19
CA ASN A 125 -20.23 0.33 6.51
C ASN A 125 -18.97 0.77 7.27
N TRP A 126 -18.25 1.78 6.77
CA TRP A 126 -16.97 2.21 7.33
C TRP A 126 -15.92 1.09 7.38
N ASN A 127 -15.94 0.22 6.38
CA ASN A 127 -14.92 -0.81 6.25
C ASN A 127 -13.59 -0.15 5.95
N TRP A 128 -12.54 -0.65 6.57
CA TRP A 128 -11.20 -0.18 6.30
C TRP A 128 -10.73 -0.72 4.95
N GLU A 129 -10.36 0.19 4.05
CA GLU A 129 -9.94 -0.12 2.69
C GLU A 129 -8.71 0.71 2.33
N LEU A 130 -7.80 0.12 1.56
CA LEU A 130 -6.66 0.84 1.00
C LEU A 130 -7.08 1.61 -0.24
N ILE A 131 -6.95 2.92 -0.19
CA ILE A 131 -7.16 3.79 -1.35
C ILE A 131 -5.85 4.44 -1.78
N GLN A 132 -5.72 4.70 -3.08
CA GLN A 132 -4.68 5.60 -3.58
C GLN A 132 -4.98 7.03 -3.12
N ILE A 133 -3.95 7.73 -2.63
CA ILE A 133 -3.99 9.17 -2.35
C ILE A 133 -2.93 9.95 -3.13
N GLY A 134 -1.89 9.27 -3.63
CA GLY A 134 -0.77 9.88 -4.30
C GLY A 134 -0.21 9.03 -5.44
N GLU A 135 0.49 9.69 -6.36
CA GLU A 135 1.22 9.01 -7.43
C GLU A 135 2.55 9.71 -7.71
N GLN A 136 3.59 8.90 -7.85
CA GLN A 136 4.90 9.28 -8.35
C GLN A 136 5.34 8.27 -9.40
N THR A 137 6.09 8.71 -10.39
CA THR A 137 6.55 7.86 -11.49
C THR A 137 8.03 8.05 -11.75
N ILE A 138 8.68 6.97 -12.18
CA ILE A 138 10.04 6.97 -12.69
C ILE A 138 9.97 6.52 -14.16
N THR A 139 10.53 7.33 -15.05
CA THR A 139 10.50 7.12 -16.52
C THR A 139 11.86 7.47 -17.13
N PRO A 140 12.22 6.90 -18.28
CA PRO A 140 13.45 7.31 -18.95
C PRO A 140 13.28 8.65 -19.66
N LYS A 141 14.34 9.46 -19.63
CA LYS A 141 14.48 10.69 -20.41
C LYS A 141 15.87 10.75 -21.02
N GLY A 142 15.98 10.33 -22.28
CA GLY A 142 17.27 10.13 -22.94
C GLY A 142 18.07 9.05 -22.22
N ASN A 143 19.33 9.34 -21.86
CA ASN A 143 20.21 8.39 -21.18
C ASN A 143 20.14 8.45 -19.64
N GLN A 144 19.08 9.05 -19.09
CA GLN A 144 18.87 9.22 -17.65
C GLN A 144 17.46 8.78 -17.26
N LEU A 145 17.23 8.57 -15.96
CA LEU A 145 15.89 8.43 -15.40
C LEU A 145 15.40 9.77 -14.88
N LYS A 146 14.11 10.02 -15.04
CA LYS A 146 13.40 11.16 -14.50
C LYS A 146 12.36 10.67 -13.50
N VAL A 147 12.43 11.23 -12.31
CA VAL A 147 11.41 11.07 -11.26
C VAL A 147 10.43 12.25 -11.37
N SER A 148 9.13 11.99 -11.34
CA SER A 148 8.11 13.04 -11.23
C SER A 148 7.96 13.50 -9.78
N ASP A 149 7.36 14.68 -9.56
CA ASP A 149 6.93 15.05 -8.22
C ASP A 149 5.81 14.12 -7.75
N LEU A 150 5.79 13.76 -6.48
CA LEU A 150 4.65 13.08 -5.86
C LEU A 150 3.44 14.03 -5.86
N LYS A 151 2.35 13.63 -6.53
CA LYS A 151 1.14 14.44 -6.69
C LYS A 151 -0.08 13.72 -6.15
N PRO A 152 -1.09 14.46 -5.63
CA PRO A 152 -2.35 13.85 -5.23
C PRO A 152 -3.03 13.15 -6.40
N LYS A 153 -3.46 11.92 -6.16
CA LYS A 153 -4.31 11.14 -7.05
C LYS A 153 -5.15 10.24 -6.17
N VAL A 154 -6.38 10.66 -5.93
CA VAL A 154 -7.26 10.01 -4.97
C VAL A 154 -8.22 9.09 -5.69
N ASP A 155 -8.28 7.83 -5.29
CA ASP A 155 -9.30 6.91 -5.78
C ASP A 155 -10.70 7.44 -5.44
N ALA A 156 -11.65 7.27 -6.34
CA ALA A 156 -13.02 7.66 -6.07
C ALA A 156 -13.63 6.68 -5.05
N TYR A 157 -14.21 7.22 -3.98
CA TYR A 157 -15.03 6.46 -3.03
C TYR A 157 -16.18 7.32 -2.54
N THR A 158 -17.17 6.65 -1.95
CA THR A 158 -18.35 7.28 -1.37
C THR A 158 -18.56 6.78 0.04
N ILE A 159 -19.14 7.64 0.87
CA ILE A 159 -19.56 7.31 2.23
C ILE A 159 -21.07 7.57 2.32
N ASN A 160 -21.79 6.70 3.01
CA ASN A 160 -23.22 6.89 3.25
C ASN A 160 -23.47 8.19 4.05
N THR A 161 -24.24 9.13 3.49
CA THR A 161 -24.47 10.46 4.08
C THR A 161 -25.13 10.39 5.44
N THR A 162 -26.16 9.55 5.61
CA THR A 162 -26.85 9.36 6.90
C THR A 162 -25.89 8.86 7.98
N GLN A 163 -24.99 7.93 7.65
CA GLN A 163 -23.98 7.47 8.59
C GLN A 163 -22.91 8.52 8.89
N ALA A 164 -22.47 9.27 7.88
CA ALA A 164 -21.55 10.38 8.06
C ALA A 164 -22.12 11.44 9.02
N GLU A 165 -23.38 11.82 8.86
CA GLU A 165 -24.03 12.78 9.75
C GLU A 165 -24.18 12.24 11.17
N LYS A 166 -24.59 10.98 11.34
CA LYS A 166 -24.66 10.33 12.65
C LYS A 166 -23.31 10.35 13.36
N PHE A 167 -22.24 9.98 12.65
CA PHE A 167 -20.88 10.03 13.17
C PHE A 167 -20.44 11.45 13.55
N LEU A 168 -20.62 12.43 12.67
CA LEU A 168 -20.18 13.80 12.93
C LEU A 168 -20.92 14.43 14.13
N ASN A 169 -22.15 14.00 14.40
CA ASN A 169 -22.93 14.43 15.56
C ASN A 169 -22.58 13.67 16.85
N SER A 170 -22.07 12.42 16.76
CA SER A 170 -21.68 11.66 17.96
C SER A 170 -20.41 12.20 18.60
N LEU A 171 -19.48 12.74 17.81
CA LEU A 171 -18.20 13.30 18.28
C LEU A 171 -18.34 14.44 19.31
N GLU A 172 -19.47 15.13 19.35
CA GLU A 172 -19.70 16.22 20.33
C GLU A 172 -20.07 15.69 21.72
N ASN A 173 -20.41 14.41 21.85
CA ASN A 173 -20.93 13.81 23.08
C ASN A 173 -20.12 12.57 23.54
N GLU A 174 -19.04 12.22 22.84
CA GLU A 174 -18.30 10.99 23.08
C GLU A 174 -17.27 11.12 24.21
N LYS A 175 -17.57 10.52 25.36
CA LYS A 175 -16.58 10.28 26.44
C LYS A 175 -15.55 9.20 26.09
N SER A 176 -15.73 8.48 24.98
CA SER A 176 -14.93 7.33 24.57
C SER A 176 -14.02 7.60 23.37
N PHE A 177 -13.73 8.87 23.06
CA PHE A 177 -12.84 9.19 21.93
C PHE A 177 -11.48 8.50 22.08
N GLU A 178 -10.90 8.49 23.29
CA GLU A 178 -9.60 7.86 23.57
C GLU A 178 -9.55 6.36 23.25
N THR A 179 -10.67 5.63 23.26
CA THR A 179 -10.65 4.20 22.96
C THR A 179 -10.80 3.90 21.47
N ASN A 180 -11.37 4.82 20.69
CA ASN A 180 -11.69 4.64 19.27
C ASN A 180 -11.04 5.71 18.37
N TRP A 181 -9.93 6.29 18.84
CA TRP A 181 -9.35 7.47 18.20
C TRP A 181 -8.89 7.21 16.76
N GLU A 182 -8.36 6.02 16.47
CA GLU A 182 -7.90 5.63 15.13
C GLU A 182 -9.05 5.68 14.12
N GLU A 183 -10.16 5.04 14.48
CA GLU A 183 -11.37 5.00 13.68
C GLU A 183 -11.97 6.40 13.51
N ASN A 184 -12.03 7.17 14.59
CA ASN A 184 -12.58 8.53 14.56
C ASN A 184 -11.74 9.46 13.68
N ILE A 185 -10.41 9.42 13.79
CA ILE A 185 -9.50 10.19 12.94
C ILE A 185 -9.61 9.73 11.48
N GLY A 186 -9.61 8.43 11.22
CA GLY A 186 -9.73 7.87 9.87
C GLY A 186 -11.04 8.29 9.18
N LYS A 187 -12.17 8.25 9.90
CA LYS A 187 -13.48 8.70 9.38
C LYS A 187 -13.49 10.18 9.06
N LEU A 188 -12.90 11.00 9.93
CA LEU A 188 -12.76 12.44 9.71
C LEU A 188 -11.84 12.73 8.51
N GLU A 189 -10.71 12.02 8.38
CA GLU A 189 -9.79 12.10 7.23
C GLU A 189 -10.53 11.78 5.93
N ALA A 190 -11.20 10.62 5.85
CA ALA A 190 -11.92 10.17 4.68
C ALA A 190 -13.02 11.15 4.24
N LEU A 191 -13.86 11.61 5.18
CA LEU A 191 -14.88 12.62 4.89
C LEU A 191 -14.27 13.94 4.41
N SER A 192 -13.14 14.36 4.98
CA SER A 192 -12.46 15.60 4.61
C SER A 192 -11.86 15.53 3.21
N ILE A 193 -11.28 14.39 2.82
CA ILE A 193 -10.71 14.14 1.49
C ILE A 193 -11.78 14.30 0.40
N ILE A 194 -12.99 13.81 0.64
CA ILE A 194 -14.14 13.96 -0.29
C ILE A 194 -14.86 15.32 -0.17
N GLY A 195 -14.32 16.25 0.62
CA GLY A 195 -14.77 17.65 0.65
C GLY A 195 -15.82 17.98 1.70
N ASN A 196 -16.08 17.09 2.69
CA ASN A 196 -16.97 17.42 3.79
C ASN A 196 -16.34 18.47 4.72
N LYS A 197 -16.85 19.70 4.66
CA LYS A 197 -16.32 20.82 5.46
C LYS A 197 -16.48 20.62 6.96
N LYS A 198 -17.63 20.09 7.42
CA LYS A 198 -17.87 19.81 8.84
C LYS A 198 -16.87 18.79 9.40
N ALA A 199 -16.54 17.76 8.62
CA ALA A 199 -15.52 16.79 9.00
C ALA A 199 -14.13 17.44 9.08
N TRP A 200 -13.77 18.27 8.10
CA TRP A 200 -12.49 18.98 8.11
C TRP A 200 -12.34 19.90 9.32
N ASP A 201 -13.37 20.68 9.62
CA ASP A 201 -13.37 21.60 10.76
C ASP A 201 -13.26 20.84 12.09
N LYS A 202 -13.90 19.66 12.19
CA LYS A 202 -13.75 18.78 13.36
C LYS A 202 -12.36 18.16 13.44
N LEU A 203 -11.80 17.72 12.32
CA LEU A 203 -10.46 17.13 12.27
C LEU A 203 -9.41 18.12 12.78
N VAL A 204 -9.39 19.36 12.29
CA VAL A 204 -8.36 20.33 12.71
C VAL A 204 -8.54 20.85 14.14
N ASN A 205 -9.74 20.75 14.71
CA ASN A 205 -10.05 21.21 16.07
C ASN A 205 -10.28 20.05 17.06
N LEU A 206 -9.80 18.85 16.75
CA LEU A 206 -10.20 17.64 17.47
C LEU A 206 -9.80 17.64 18.96
N GLU A 207 -8.61 18.14 19.30
CA GLU A 207 -8.19 18.36 20.70
C GLU A 207 -9.15 19.30 21.45
N THR A 208 -9.60 20.37 20.78
CA THR A 208 -10.55 21.34 21.40
C THR A 208 -11.92 20.71 21.61
N ILE A 209 -12.40 19.92 20.65
CA ILE A 209 -13.72 19.27 20.71
C ILE A 209 -13.74 18.20 21.81
N THR A 210 -12.66 17.43 21.91
CA THR A 210 -12.55 16.32 22.86
C THR A 210 -12.10 16.77 24.24
N GLY A 211 -11.47 17.94 24.35
CA GLY A 211 -10.82 18.41 25.58
C GLY A 211 -9.55 17.64 25.93
N LEU A 212 -9.04 16.83 24.99
CA LEU A 212 -7.87 15.98 25.18
C LEU A 212 -6.64 16.65 24.57
N LYS A 213 -5.49 16.42 25.21
CA LYS A 213 -4.20 16.78 24.66
C LYS A 213 -3.57 15.53 24.07
N PHE A 214 -3.34 15.53 22.76
CA PHE A 214 -2.84 14.35 22.06
C PHE A 214 -1.33 14.24 22.22
N ASP A 215 -0.86 13.03 22.48
CA ASP A 215 0.56 12.67 22.53
C ASP A 215 0.82 11.33 21.82
N GLY A 216 2.10 10.97 21.71
CA GLY A 216 2.54 9.73 21.09
C GLY A 216 1.88 9.43 19.73
N ALA A 217 1.45 8.17 19.57
CA ALA A 217 0.83 7.67 18.35
C ALA A 217 -0.44 8.43 17.94
N LEU A 218 -1.26 8.85 18.91
CA LEU A 218 -2.47 9.63 18.65
C LEU A 218 -2.15 10.98 18.00
N SER A 219 -1.17 11.72 18.56
CA SER A 219 -0.73 12.99 17.98
C SER A 219 -0.15 12.81 16.57
N GLU A 220 0.64 11.75 16.35
CA GLU A 220 1.23 11.45 15.04
C GLU A 220 0.18 11.13 13.97
N ALA A 221 -0.75 10.23 14.29
CA ALA A 221 -1.83 9.86 13.38
C ALA A 221 -2.74 11.05 13.05
N TRP A 222 -3.08 11.86 14.06
CA TRP A 222 -3.89 13.07 13.87
C TRP A 222 -3.21 14.09 12.96
N LYS A 223 -1.92 14.38 13.20
CA LYS A 223 -1.14 15.31 12.37
C LYS A 223 -0.98 14.77 10.95
N SER A 224 -0.70 13.47 10.80
CA SER A 224 -0.61 12.81 9.50
C SER A 224 -1.91 12.96 8.71
N ALA A 225 -3.07 12.71 9.33
CA ALA A 225 -4.38 12.88 8.71
C ALA A 225 -4.61 14.33 8.24
N ILE A 226 -4.27 15.32 9.07
CA ILE A 226 -4.38 16.75 8.71
C ILE A 226 -3.50 17.08 7.50
N GLU A 227 -2.25 16.64 7.49
CA GLU A 227 -1.30 16.94 6.42
C GLU A 227 -1.70 16.26 5.10
N ASN A 228 -2.19 15.02 5.14
CA ASN A 228 -2.74 14.34 3.95
C ASN A 228 -3.90 15.14 3.34
N VAL A 229 -4.86 15.56 4.17
CA VAL A 229 -6.01 16.33 3.70
C VAL A 229 -5.58 17.68 3.12
N LYS A 230 -4.67 18.41 3.79
CA LYS A 230 -4.13 19.68 3.27
C LYS A 230 -3.43 19.49 1.93
N TRP A 231 -2.58 18.47 1.84
CA TRP A 231 -1.83 18.16 0.63
C TRP A 231 -2.78 17.85 -0.53
N ILE A 232 -3.79 17.00 -0.34
CA ILE A 232 -4.81 16.69 -1.35
C ILE A 232 -5.59 17.95 -1.75
N LYS A 233 -6.03 18.78 -0.79
CA LYS A 233 -6.83 19.99 -1.06
C LYS A 233 -6.05 21.07 -1.81
N LYS A 234 -4.72 21.12 -1.71
CA LYS A 234 -3.89 22.11 -2.42
C LYS A 234 -3.93 21.92 -3.96
N TYR A 235 -4.28 20.74 -4.44
CA TYR A 235 -4.27 20.38 -5.87
C TYR A 235 -5.68 20.18 -6.46
N LYS A 236 -6.74 20.45 -5.68
CA LYS A 236 -8.13 20.52 -6.16
C LYS A 236 -8.51 21.97 -6.42
#